data_AF-A0A386IQ30-F1
#
_entry.id   AF-A0A386IQ30-F1
#
_cell.length_a   1.000
_cell.length_b   1.000
_cell.length_c   1.000
_cell.angle_alpha   90.00
_cell.angle_beta   90.00
_cell.angle_gamma   90.00
#
_symmetry.space_group_name_H-M   'P 1'
#
loop_
_entity.id
_entity.type
_entity.pdbx_description
1 polymer ?
#
loop_
_entity_poly.entity_id
_entity_poly.type
_entity_poly.pdbx_seq_one_letter_code
_entity_poly.pdbx_strand_id
1 'polypeptide(L)'
;IKDLTYAQGDIGVGNLRNFYTKHDYIDLKGVTDKNLPIANQLEFSTGTNDLISESNNWDEISKFKGKKLDIFGIDYNGPCKSKYMYGGATLSGQYLNSARKIPINLWVNGKHKTISTDKIATNKKLVTAQEIDVKLRRYLKSKFYSGFNNGKVLFHLNNEKSFSYDLFYTGDGLPVSFLKIYEDNKIIESEKF
;
A
#
# COMPACT_ATOMS: atom_id res chain seq x y z
N ILE A 1 -16.66 -24.25 -33.44
CA ILE A 1 -16.31 -23.41 -32.28
C ILE A 1 -15.46 -24.30 -31.39
N LYS A 2 -14.14 -24.09 -31.39
CA LYS A 2 -13.21 -24.88 -30.57
C LYS A 2 -13.16 -24.22 -29.19
N ASP A 3 -13.56 -24.98 -28.19
CA ASP A 3 -13.42 -24.64 -26.78
C ASP A 3 -11.99 -24.19 -26.47
N LEU A 4 -11.85 -22.91 -26.16
CA LEU A 4 -10.70 -22.39 -25.44
C LEU A 4 -10.92 -22.75 -23.98
N THR A 5 -10.38 -23.90 -23.59
CA THR A 5 -10.12 -24.19 -22.19
C THR A 5 -9.26 -23.07 -21.63
N TYR A 6 -9.87 -22.18 -20.85
CA TYR A 6 -9.12 -21.30 -19.95
C TYR A 6 -8.35 -22.23 -19.02
N ALA A 7 -7.05 -22.42 -19.29
CA ALA A 7 -6.12 -22.90 -18.29
C ALA A 7 -6.39 -22.08 -17.02
N GLN A 8 -6.55 -22.76 -15.87
CA GLN A 8 -6.69 -22.11 -14.56
C GLN A 8 -5.61 -21.01 -14.47
N GLY A 9 -6.02 -19.76 -14.67
CA GLY A 9 -5.09 -18.64 -14.81
C GLY A 9 -4.32 -18.48 -13.51
N ASP A 10 -3.05 -18.09 -13.60
CA ASP A 10 -2.19 -17.80 -12.45
C ASP A 10 -2.97 -17.02 -11.38
N ILE A 11 -3.24 -17.69 -10.25
CA ILE A 11 -4.03 -17.17 -9.14
C ILE A 11 -3.45 -15.85 -8.62
N GLY A 12 -2.13 -15.65 -8.76
CA GLY A 12 -1.43 -14.45 -8.35
C GLY A 12 -1.86 -13.24 -9.16
N VAL A 13 -2.00 -13.37 -10.49
CA VAL A 13 -2.45 -12.27 -11.35
C VAL A 13 -3.89 -11.87 -11.01
N GLY A 14 -4.75 -12.86 -10.75
CA GLY A 14 -6.13 -12.63 -10.32
C GLY A 14 -6.20 -11.91 -8.97
N ASN A 15 -5.45 -12.39 -7.98
CA ASN A 15 -5.40 -11.83 -6.63
C ASN A 15 -4.82 -10.42 -6.63
N LEU A 16 -3.65 -10.21 -7.23
CA LEU A 16 -3.00 -8.90 -7.31
C LEU A 16 -3.96 -7.83 -7.85
N ARG A 17 -4.61 -8.14 -8.97
CA ARG A 17 -5.62 -7.27 -9.59
C ARG A 17 -6.80 -7.00 -8.66
N ASN A 18 -7.33 -8.02 -7.99
CA ASN A 18 -8.47 -7.85 -7.09
C ASN A 18 -8.11 -6.99 -5.87
N PHE A 19 -6.98 -7.28 -5.20
CA PHE A 19 -6.56 -6.54 -4.00
C PHE A 19 -6.21 -5.08 -4.28
N TYR A 20 -5.49 -4.78 -5.37
CA TYR A 20 -5.12 -3.39 -5.67
C TYR A 20 -6.23 -2.57 -6.33
N THR A 21 -7.25 -3.20 -6.95
CA THR A 21 -8.20 -2.47 -7.82
C THR A 21 -9.69 -2.65 -7.50
N LYS A 22 -10.06 -3.62 -6.66
CA LYS A 22 -11.45 -3.89 -6.26
C LYS A 22 -11.63 -3.91 -4.75
N HIS A 23 -10.73 -4.56 -4.01
CA HIS A 23 -10.74 -4.60 -2.54
C HIS A 23 -10.65 -3.18 -1.99
N ASP A 24 -11.39 -2.86 -0.94
CA ASP A 24 -11.31 -1.53 -0.34
C ASP A 24 -10.02 -1.41 0.47
N TYR A 25 -9.34 -0.26 0.36
CA TYR A 25 -8.18 -0.02 1.20
C TYR A 25 -8.64 0.38 2.62
N ILE A 26 -7.80 0.06 3.60
CA ILE A 26 -7.91 0.61 4.95
C ILE A 26 -7.52 2.09 4.90
N ASP A 27 -8.31 2.95 5.54
CA ASP A 27 -7.99 4.36 5.78
C ASP A 27 -8.56 4.79 7.13
N LEU A 28 -7.83 4.48 8.21
CA LEU A 28 -8.20 4.84 9.57
C LEU A 28 -7.46 6.11 9.98
N LYS A 29 -8.16 7.04 10.62
CA LYS A 29 -7.60 8.29 11.13
C LYS A 29 -7.62 8.31 12.64
N GLY A 30 -6.48 8.59 13.23
CA GLY A 30 -6.38 8.84 14.66
C GLY A 30 -6.83 7.68 15.53
N VAL A 31 -6.51 6.45 15.15
CA VAL A 31 -6.78 5.25 15.96
C VAL A 31 -5.61 4.98 16.89
N THR A 32 -5.88 4.48 18.10
CA THR A 32 -4.84 4.21 19.10
C THR A 32 -4.44 2.74 19.04
N ASP A 33 -3.14 2.47 18.95
CA ASP A 33 -2.60 1.11 19.10
C ASP A 33 -2.91 0.55 20.50
N LYS A 34 -3.26 -0.73 20.60
CA LYS A 34 -3.58 -1.40 21.87
C LYS A 34 -2.39 -1.53 22.83
N ASN A 35 -1.17 -1.20 22.41
CA ASN A 35 0.06 -1.28 23.20
C ASN A 35 0.37 -2.69 23.72
N LEU A 36 0.09 -3.71 22.91
CA LEU A 36 0.41 -5.10 23.26
C LEU A 36 1.93 -5.34 23.19
N PRO A 37 2.49 -6.25 24.03
CA PRO A 37 3.92 -6.51 24.11
C PRO A 37 4.50 -7.31 22.91
N ILE A 38 3.78 -7.38 21.79
CA ILE A 38 4.23 -8.06 20.56
C ILE A 38 5.07 -7.08 19.74
N ALA A 39 6.37 -7.34 19.61
CA ALA A 39 7.34 -6.36 19.10
C ALA A 39 7.08 -5.93 17.63
N ASN A 40 6.68 -6.86 16.78
CA ASN A 40 6.58 -6.66 15.32
C ASN A 40 5.19 -6.25 14.84
N GLN A 41 4.27 -5.88 15.74
CA GLN A 41 2.86 -5.66 15.41
C GLN A 41 2.29 -4.39 16.06
N LEU A 42 1.37 -3.74 15.38
CA LEU A 42 0.43 -2.77 15.95
C LEU A 42 -0.97 -3.32 15.80
N GLU A 43 -1.82 -3.13 16.81
CA GLU A 43 -3.18 -3.68 16.80
C GLU A 43 -4.22 -2.61 17.06
N PHE A 44 -5.27 -2.61 16.25
CA PHE A 44 -6.34 -1.62 16.26
C PHE A 44 -7.70 -2.33 16.25
N SER A 45 -8.58 -1.95 17.18
CA SER A 45 -9.97 -2.40 17.11
C SER A 45 -10.73 -1.58 16.07
N THR A 46 -11.33 -2.27 15.09
CA THR A 46 -12.16 -1.64 14.04
C THR A 46 -13.66 -1.73 14.36
N GLY A 47 -14.02 -2.16 15.56
CA GLY A 47 -15.39 -2.42 16.01
C GLY A 47 -15.95 -3.77 15.57
N THR A 48 -15.60 -4.25 14.38
CA THR A 48 -16.06 -5.56 13.85
C THR A 48 -15.00 -6.65 13.97
N ASN A 49 -13.74 -6.30 13.69
CA ASN A 49 -12.57 -7.17 13.78
C ASN A 49 -11.40 -6.39 14.41
N ASP A 50 -10.36 -7.10 14.81
CA ASP A 50 -9.06 -6.46 15.06
C ASP A 50 -8.24 -6.40 13.77
N LEU A 51 -7.62 -5.25 13.53
CA LEU A 51 -6.66 -5.04 12.45
C LEU A 51 -5.24 -5.08 13.03
N ILE A 52 -4.43 -5.99 12.52
CA ILE A 52 -3.05 -6.19 12.91
C ILE A 52 -2.15 -5.71 11.76
N SER A 53 -1.31 -4.71 12.05
CA SER A 53 -0.30 -4.21 11.14
C SER A 53 1.06 -4.79 11.53
N GLU A 54 1.62 -5.65 10.70
CA GLU A 54 2.93 -6.26 10.93
C GLU A 54 4.05 -5.47 10.25
N SER A 55 5.23 -5.44 10.88
CA SER A 55 6.42 -4.86 10.27
C SER A 55 7.71 -5.51 10.77
N ASN A 56 8.72 -5.56 9.88
CA ASN A 56 10.06 -6.02 10.20
C ASN A 56 10.97 -4.89 10.77
N ASN A 57 10.48 -3.65 10.78
CA ASN A 57 11.18 -2.48 11.28
C ASN A 57 10.80 -2.22 12.76
N TRP A 58 11.33 -3.05 13.65
CA TRP A 58 10.95 -3.04 15.07
C TRP A 58 11.29 -1.73 15.77
N ASP A 59 12.37 -1.06 15.36
CA ASP A 59 12.77 0.25 15.89
C ASP A 59 11.76 1.34 15.55
N GLU A 60 11.13 1.30 14.37
CA GLU A 60 10.07 2.23 14.02
C GLU A 60 8.77 1.89 14.75
N ILE A 61 8.35 0.62 14.75
CA ILE A 61 7.10 0.17 15.37
C ILE A 61 7.09 0.42 16.88
N SER A 62 8.21 0.23 17.57
CA SER A 62 8.32 0.53 19.01
C SER A 62 8.00 2.00 19.32
N LYS A 63 8.29 2.93 18.40
CA LYS A 63 7.96 4.36 18.54
C LYS A 63 6.47 4.64 18.36
N PHE A 64 5.69 3.72 17.80
CA PHE A 64 4.26 3.85 17.53
C PHE A 64 3.38 3.19 18.59
N LYS A 65 3.95 2.31 19.42
CA LYS A 65 3.23 1.61 20.50
C LYS A 65 2.47 2.56 21.41
N GLY A 66 1.18 2.26 21.61
CA GLY A 66 0.25 3.04 22.44
C GLY A 66 -0.07 4.45 21.94
N LYS A 67 0.40 4.84 20.74
CA LYS A 67 0.15 6.18 20.19
C LYS A 67 -1.08 6.19 19.29
N LYS A 68 -1.54 7.41 19.03
CA LYS A 68 -2.58 7.71 18.05
C LYS A 68 -1.96 7.78 16.65
N LEU A 69 -2.47 6.97 15.74
CA LEU A 69 -1.89 6.70 14.42
C LEU A 69 -2.95 6.85 13.32
N ASP A 70 -2.48 7.13 12.12
CA ASP A 70 -3.25 6.96 10.90
C ASP A 70 -2.75 5.72 10.18
N ILE A 71 -3.69 4.86 9.77
CA ILE A 71 -3.41 3.58 9.10
C ILE A 71 -3.96 3.62 7.69
N PHE A 72 -3.12 3.36 6.69
CA PHE A 72 -3.53 3.26 5.30
C PHE A 72 -2.85 2.08 4.61
N GLY A 73 -3.63 1.22 3.93
CA GLY A 73 -3.05 0.13 3.14
C GLY A 73 -4.07 -0.88 2.67
N ILE A 74 -3.61 -2.10 2.37
CA ILE A 74 -4.46 -3.21 1.95
C ILE A 74 -4.39 -4.27 3.05
N ASP A 75 -5.54 -4.66 3.58
CA ASP A 75 -5.66 -5.79 4.48
C ASP A 75 -5.93 -7.11 3.74
N TYR A 76 -5.67 -8.21 4.41
CA TYR A 76 -6.08 -9.56 4.04
C TYR A 76 -6.61 -10.29 5.27
N ASN A 77 -7.38 -11.36 5.04
CA ASN A 77 -7.96 -12.13 6.12
C ASN A 77 -6.87 -12.93 6.84
N GLY A 78 -6.86 -12.85 8.17
CA GLY A 78 -6.07 -13.73 9.02
C GLY A 78 -6.91 -14.84 9.65
N PRO A 79 -6.34 -15.57 10.62
CA PRO A 79 -7.08 -16.52 11.43
C PRO A 79 -8.23 -15.85 12.21
N CYS A 80 -9.33 -16.57 12.39
CA CYS A 80 -10.50 -16.11 13.16
C CYS A 80 -11.09 -14.78 12.62
N LYS A 81 -11.42 -13.83 13.51
CA LYS A 81 -12.02 -12.52 13.19
C LYS A 81 -10.95 -11.41 13.19
N SER A 82 -9.84 -11.66 12.52
CA SER A 82 -8.74 -10.70 12.42
C SER A 82 -8.40 -10.37 10.96
N LYS A 83 -8.01 -9.12 10.74
CA LYS A 83 -7.47 -8.62 9.48
C LYS A 83 -5.99 -8.31 9.68
N TYR A 84 -5.18 -8.65 8.69
CA TYR A 84 -3.75 -8.37 8.70
C TYR A 84 -3.37 -7.44 7.57
N MET A 85 -2.36 -6.62 7.80
CA MET A 85 -1.70 -5.85 6.77
C MET A 85 -0.21 -5.70 7.11
N TYR A 86 0.60 -5.33 6.13
CA TYR A 86 2.00 -4.98 6.34
C TYR A 86 2.16 -3.47 6.34
N GLY A 87 2.82 -2.94 7.38
CA GLY A 87 3.10 -1.52 7.54
C GLY A 87 1.85 -0.64 7.47
N GLY A 88 1.98 0.51 6.80
CA GLY A 88 0.87 1.43 6.58
C GLY A 88 0.58 2.37 7.75
N ALA A 89 1.45 2.42 8.76
CA ALA A 89 1.27 3.22 9.97
C ALA A 89 2.06 4.54 9.93
N THR A 90 1.41 5.62 10.35
CA THR A 90 2.02 6.95 10.54
C THR A 90 1.48 7.62 11.79
N LEU A 91 2.25 8.51 12.42
CA LEU A 91 1.75 9.30 13.56
C LEU A 91 0.59 10.21 13.12
N SER A 92 -0.51 10.17 13.88
CA SER A 92 -1.65 11.05 13.65
C SER A 92 -1.33 12.49 14.06
N GLY A 93 -2.02 13.47 13.47
CA GLY A 93 -1.82 14.90 13.77
C GLY A 93 -0.71 15.59 12.96
N GLN A 94 0.05 14.87 12.14
CA GLN A 94 1.12 15.43 11.30
C GLN A 94 0.64 15.66 9.87
N TYR A 95 -0.15 16.72 9.66
CA TYR A 95 -0.80 17.03 8.38
C TYR A 95 -0.27 18.31 7.73
N LEU A 96 -0.32 18.33 6.40
CA LEU A 96 -0.22 19.52 5.56
C LEU A 96 -1.50 20.36 5.67
N ASN A 97 -1.40 21.65 5.36
CA ASN A 97 -2.56 22.55 5.34
C ASN A 97 -3.59 22.16 4.27
N SER A 98 -3.15 21.50 3.20
CA SER A 98 -3.97 20.98 2.12
C SER A 98 -3.39 19.69 1.57
N ALA A 99 -4.23 18.84 0.95
CA ALA A 99 -3.75 17.64 0.29
C ALA A 99 -2.80 17.99 -0.88
N ARG A 100 -1.61 17.41 -0.88
CA ARG A 100 -0.64 17.50 -1.98
C ARG A 100 -0.96 16.44 -3.02
N LYS A 101 -1.20 16.87 -4.26
CA LYS A 101 -1.25 15.97 -5.43
C LYS A 101 0.16 15.54 -5.77
N ILE A 102 0.41 14.23 -5.81
CA ILE A 102 1.73 13.71 -6.12
C ILE A 102 1.97 13.82 -7.64
N PRO A 103 3.04 14.51 -8.09
CA PRO A 103 3.42 14.52 -9.50
C PRO A 103 3.87 13.12 -9.94
N ILE A 104 3.36 12.64 -11.08
CA ILE A 104 3.72 11.32 -11.62
C ILE A 104 4.20 11.49 -13.05
N ASN A 105 5.42 11.04 -13.32
CA ASN A 105 5.92 10.88 -14.67
C ASN A 105 5.62 9.44 -15.12
N LEU A 106 4.68 9.29 -16.04
CA LEU A 106 4.19 8.00 -16.52
C LEU A 106 4.71 7.72 -17.94
N TRP A 107 5.31 6.55 -18.14
CA TRP A 107 5.65 6.03 -19.46
C TRP A 107 4.79 4.81 -19.78
N VAL A 108 4.11 4.85 -20.93
CA VAL A 108 3.33 3.72 -21.46
C VAL A 108 3.80 3.44 -22.88
N ASN A 109 4.38 2.25 -23.12
CA ASN A 109 4.97 1.87 -24.41
C ASN A 109 5.94 2.94 -24.95
N GLY A 110 6.82 3.44 -24.08
CA GLY A 110 7.80 4.49 -24.39
C GLY A 110 7.25 5.92 -24.44
N LYS A 111 5.93 6.13 -24.45
CA LYS A 111 5.32 7.47 -24.51
C LYS A 111 5.18 8.08 -23.12
N HIS A 112 5.76 9.26 -22.93
CA HIS A 112 5.75 10.00 -21.67
C HIS A 112 4.48 10.86 -21.51
N LYS A 113 3.98 10.94 -20.27
CA LYS A 113 2.98 11.90 -19.82
C LYS A 113 3.17 12.22 -18.34
N THR A 114 3.06 13.49 -17.97
CA THR A 114 2.96 13.91 -16.57
C THR A 114 1.50 13.92 -16.12
N ILE A 115 1.25 13.39 -14.92
CA ILE A 115 -0.07 13.30 -14.29
C ILE A 115 0.00 13.92 -12.90
N SER A 116 -1.02 14.69 -12.55
CA SER A 116 -1.27 15.17 -11.19
C SER A 116 -2.77 15.16 -10.95
N THR A 117 -3.24 14.49 -9.90
CA THR A 117 -4.66 14.22 -9.68
C THR A 117 -4.98 14.05 -8.20
N ASP A 118 -6.17 14.45 -7.78
CA ASP A 118 -6.67 14.25 -6.41
C ASP A 118 -6.78 12.77 -6.02
N LYS A 119 -6.85 11.87 -7.00
CA LYS A 119 -6.88 10.41 -6.77
C LYS A 119 -5.58 9.88 -6.18
N ILE A 120 -4.48 10.59 -6.37
CA ILE A 120 -3.14 10.23 -5.87
C ILE A 120 -2.61 11.44 -5.13
N ALA A 121 -3.27 11.74 -4.02
CA ALA A 121 -2.93 12.85 -3.13
C ALA A 121 -2.88 12.36 -1.68
N THR A 122 -2.13 13.08 -0.86
CA THR A 122 -2.09 12.88 0.59
C THR A 122 -2.00 14.22 1.29
N ASN A 123 -2.61 14.32 2.48
CA ASN A 123 -2.46 15.46 3.36
C ASN A 123 -1.50 15.16 4.52
N LYS A 124 -0.85 13.99 4.58
CA LYS A 124 0.14 13.70 5.62
C LYS A 124 1.47 14.39 5.29
N LYS A 125 2.17 14.93 6.29
CA LYS A 125 3.56 15.42 6.11
C LYS A 125 4.52 14.26 5.84
N LEU A 126 4.31 13.17 6.56
CA LEU A 126 5.02 11.90 6.41
C LEU A 126 4.00 10.84 6.00
N VAL A 127 4.18 10.25 4.83
CA VAL A 127 3.24 9.29 4.23
C VAL A 127 3.95 7.96 3.98
N THR A 128 3.24 6.84 4.07
CA THR A 128 3.83 5.55 3.69
C THR A 128 3.94 5.41 2.18
N ALA A 129 4.99 4.74 1.70
CA ALA A 129 5.10 4.37 0.28
C ALA A 129 3.91 3.52 -0.18
N GLN A 130 3.40 2.66 0.72
CA GLN A 130 2.21 1.85 0.51
C GLN A 130 0.98 2.70 0.16
N GLU A 131 0.72 3.80 0.87
CA GLU A 131 -0.45 4.65 0.59
C GLU A 131 -0.42 5.19 -0.83
N ILE A 132 0.75 5.68 -1.26
CA ILE A 132 0.92 6.27 -2.59
C ILE A 132 0.87 5.19 -3.68
N ASP A 133 1.53 4.05 -3.48
CA ASP A 133 1.53 2.94 -4.44
C ASP A 133 0.11 2.37 -4.62
N VAL A 134 -0.62 2.10 -3.54
CA VAL A 134 -1.99 1.58 -3.62
C VAL A 134 -2.91 2.54 -4.38
N LYS A 135 -2.84 3.85 -4.10
CA LYS A 135 -3.59 4.88 -4.84
C LYS A 135 -3.20 4.92 -6.32
N LEU A 136 -1.89 4.83 -6.62
CA LEU A 136 -1.38 4.78 -7.99
C LEU A 136 -1.90 3.54 -8.73
N ARG A 137 -1.80 2.33 -8.17
CA ARG A 137 -2.27 1.10 -8.82
C ARG A 137 -3.79 1.11 -9.02
N ARG A 138 -4.56 1.68 -8.08
CA ARG A 138 -6.00 1.91 -8.24
C ARG A 138 -6.30 2.85 -9.41
N TYR A 139 -5.55 3.94 -9.54
CA TYR A 139 -5.67 4.87 -10.67
C TYR A 139 -5.30 4.19 -12.01
N LEU A 140 -4.25 3.37 -12.00
CA LEU A 140 -3.79 2.60 -13.15
C LEU A 140 -4.61 1.32 -13.40
N LYS A 141 -5.73 1.11 -12.71
CA LYS A 141 -6.56 -0.12 -12.78
C LYS A 141 -6.71 -0.64 -14.20
N SER A 142 -7.10 0.20 -15.16
CA SER A 142 -7.33 -0.24 -16.55
C SER A 142 -6.09 -0.89 -17.19
N LYS A 143 -4.87 -0.51 -16.80
CA LYS A 143 -3.62 -1.07 -17.31
C LYS A 143 -3.40 -2.50 -16.85
N PHE A 144 -3.86 -2.86 -15.65
CA PHE A 144 -3.84 -4.24 -15.15
C PHE A 144 -4.80 -5.18 -15.90
N TYR A 145 -5.74 -4.64 -16.69
CA TYR A 145 -6.68 -5.41 -17.50
C TYR A 145 -6.35 -5.39 -19.01
N SER A 146 -5.45 -4.52 -19.47
CA SER A 146 -5.23 -4.25 -20.90
C SER A 146 -3.97 -4.90 -21.48
N GLY A 147 -3.58 -6.08 -20.98
CA GLY A 147 -2.48 -6.87 -21.56
C GLY A 147 -1.05 -6.44 -21.18
N PHE A 148 -0.87 -5.48 -20.26
CA PHE A 148 0.46 -5.23 -19.68
C PHE A 148 0.83 -6.37 -18.72
N ASN A 149 2.09 -6.80 -18.75
CA ASN A 149 2.66 -7.83 -17.87
C ASN A 149 3.97 -7.39 -17.20
N ASN A 150 4.40 -6.14 -17.41
CA ASN A 150 5.57 -5.55 -16.80
C ASN A 150 5.32 -4.08 -16.46
N GLY A 151 6.00 -3.58 -15.43
CA GLY A 151 5.85 -2.21 -14.99
C GLY A 151 6.53 -1.98 -13.65
N LYS A 152 6.90 -0.73 -13.37
CA LYS A 152 7.62 -0.36 -12.16
C LYS A 152 7.08 0.97 -11.65
N VAL A 153 6.89 1.08 -10.34
CA VAL A 153 6.77 2.36 -9.65
C VAL A 153 8.12 2.69 -9.03
N LEU A 154 8.65 3.87 -9.33
CA LEU A 154 9.90 4.39 -8.76
C LEU A 154 9.55 5.62 -7.91
N PHE A 155 9.87 5.56 -6.62
CA PHE A 155 9.79 6.70 -5.72
C PHE A 155 11.10 7.47 -5.81
N HIS A 156 11.04 8.65 -6.44
CA HIS A 156 12.20 9.51 -6.64
C HIS A 156 12.32 10.51 -5.49
N LEU A 157 13.16 10.20 -4.49
CA LEU A 157 13.35 11.05 -3.32
C LEU A 157 14.35 12.16 -3.62
N ASN A 158 14.10 13.38 -3.12
CA ASN A 158 14.99 14.52 -3.38
C ASN A 158 16.37 14.38 -2.72
N ASN A 159 16.43 13.81 -1.52
CA ASN A 159 17.61 13.84 -0.65
C ASN A 159 18.16 12.45 -0.28
N GLU A 160 17.52 11.39 -0.79
CA GLU A 160 17.81 10.00 -0.42
C GLU A 160 17.82 9.10 -1.64
N LYS A 161 18.31 7.87 -1.44
CA LYS A 161 18.30 6.86 -2.50
C LYS A 161 16.85 6.51 -2.88
N SER A 162 16.56 6.64 -4.16
CA SER A 162 15.28 6.20 -4.73
C SER A 162 15.09 4.69 -4.58
N PHE A 163 13.83 4.26 -4.50
CA PHE A 163 13.46 2.86 -4.39
C PHE A 163 12.24 2.55 -5.27
N SER A 164 11.99 1.28 -5.57
CA SER A 164 10.94 0.89 -6.50
C SER A 164 10.24 -0.39 -6.12
N TYR A 165 8.98 -0.51 -6.56
CA TYR A 165 8.23 -1.76 -6.56
C TYR A 165 7.90 -2.17 -8.00
N ASP A 166 7.89 -3.48 -8.23
CA ASP A 166 7.34 -4.05 -9.45
C ASP A 166 5.81 -4.05 -9.37
N LEU A 167 5.17 -3.49 -10.39
CA LEU A 167 3.71 -3.37 -10.46
C LEU A 167 3.04 -4.75 -10.64
N PHE A 168 3.73 -5.72 -11.22
CA PHE A 168 3.23 -7.05 -11.55
C PHE A 168 3.82 -8.17 -10.69
N TYR A 169 4.53 -7.82 -9.61
CA TYR A 169 5.00 -8.80 -8.64
C TYR A 169 3.84 -9.48 -7.92
N THR A 170 3.74 -10.81 -8.07
CA THR A 170 2.69 -11.64 -7.48
C THR A 170 3.15 -12.45 -6.26
N GLY A 171 4.43 -12.40 -5.90
CA GLY A 171 4.97 -13.25 -4.83
C GLY A 171 4.75 -14.73 -5.14
N ASP A 172 4.18 -15.47 -4.19
CA ASP A 172 3.68 -16.85 -4.38
C ASP A 172 2.23 -16.92 -4.89
N GLY A 173 1.64 -15.78 -5.22
CA GLY A 173 0.27 -15.62 -5.69
C GLY A 173 -0.75 -15.27 -4.61
N LEU A 174 -0.36 -15.24 -3.32
CA LEU A 174 -1.24 -14.90 -2.20
C LEU A 174 -0.96 -13.48 -1.66
N PRO A 175 -1.98 -12.78 -1.11
CA PRO A 175 -1.83 -11.43 -0.60
C PRO A 175 -0.79 -11.31 0.51
N VAL A 176 -0.69 -12.32 1.38
CA VAL A 176 0.34 -12.40 2.42
C VAL A 176 1.77 -12.33 1.86
N SER A 177 1.98 -12.77 0.61
CA SER A 177 3.28 -12.75 -0.03
C SER A 177 3.54 -11.45 -0.78
N PHE A 178 2.65 -11.07 -1.71
CA PHE A 178 2.90 -9.87 -2.53
C PHE A 178 2.71 -8.54 -1.79
N LEU A 179 1.97 -8.50 -0.67
CA LEU A 179 1.85 -7.30 0.17
C LEU A 179 3.02 -7.15 1.14
N LYS A 180 3.84 -8.19 1.32
CA LYS A 180 5.01 -8.16 2.21
C LYS A 180 6.06 -7.14 1.80
N ILE A 181 6.01 -6.63 0.57
CA ILE A 181 6.83 -5.49 0.10
C ILE A 181 6.66 -4.21 0.94
N TYR A 182 5.62 -4.12 1.80
CA TYR A 182 5.35 -2.99 2.68
C TYR A 182 5.71 -3.25 4.15
N GLU A 183 6.29 -4.40 4.48
CA GLU A 183 6.59 -4.77 5.88
C GLU A 183 7.65 -3.87 6.53
N ASP A 184 8.45 -3.14 5.74
CA ASP A 184 9.42 -2.17 6.25
C ASP A 184 8.76 -0.87 6.75
N ASN A 185 7.44 -0.72 6.52
CA ASN A 185 6.65 0.46 6.82
C ASN A 185 7.25 1.75 6.23
N LYS A 186 7.92 1.69 5.07
CA LYS A 186 8.68 2.82 4.49
C LYS A 186 7.88 4.13 4.49
N ILE A 187 8.34 5.11 5.26
CA ILE A 187 7.78 6.47 5.35
C ILE A 187 8.62 7.44 4.50
N ILE A 188 7.95 8.34 3.78
CA ILE A 188 8.56 9.39 2.96
C ILE A 188 7.94 10.75 3.29
N GLU A 189 8.76 11.80 3.21
CA GLU A 189 8.29 13.18 3.34
C GLU A 189 7.51 13.58 2.09
N SER A 190 6.22 13.90 2.28
CA SER A 190 5.30 13.97 1.16
C SER A 190 5.58 15.13 0.21
N GLU A 191 6.28 16.17 0.67
CA GLU A 191 6.69 17.32 -0.14
C GLU A 191 8.03 17.14 -0.86
N LYS A 192 8.78 16.05 -0.56
CA LYS A 192 10.15 15.82 -1.04
C LYS A 192 10.32 14.54 -1.86
N PHE A 193 9.30 14.21 -2.66
CA PHE A 193 9.33 13.17 -3.69
C PHE A 193 8.32 13.45 -4.82
#